data_AF-A0A0C1IBH8-F1
#
_entry.id   AF-A0A0C1IBH8-F1
#
_cell.length_a   1.000
_cell.length_b   1.000
_cell.length_c   1.000
_cell.angle_alpha   90.00
_cell.angle_beta   90.00
_cell.angle_gamma   90.00
#
_symmetry.space_group_name_H-M   'P 1'
#
loop_
_entity.id
_entity.type
_entity.pdbx_description
1 polymer ?
#
loop_
_entity_poly.entity_id
_entity_poly.type
_entity_poly.pdbx_seq_one_letter_code
_entity_poly.pdbx_strand_id
1 'polypeptide(L)'
;MTETPMTADFRERSRLSRRQLLAASAGALLLPSLPQAQEKYMTPKAFVYTEVAISVPFDQAPWQDINQAIRQQPGFLNKTWLSGHGNNSLGGFYGFDSIENAQKFVIGYFPSEPRAFGVAHNTRVFDAEATEAASRGMGAVQYGGSAAAPGAFVYTELQLSVPFEDAPWQARNKALKMLPGLQNKVWLSGLQTGTLGGFDAFQTLDHALDFAVNMFPETAAELGCAFYTRVFDAAVTETASRAMNSPYYSPAA
;
A
#
# COMPACT_ATOMS: atom_id res chain seq x y z
N MET A 1 -51.98 -9.91 10.12
CA MET A 1 -52.05 -9.20 8.83
C MET A 1 -52.09 -7.72 9.12
N THR A 2 -50.94 -7.06 8.97
CA THR A 2 -50.77 -5.61 9.11
C THR A 2 -49.65 -5.24 8.16
N GLU A 3 -50.01 -4.60 7.05
CA GLU A 3 -49.09 -3.93 6.15
C GLU A 3 -48.70 -2.57 6.74
N THR A 4 -47.42 -2.21 6.64
CA THR A 4 -46.97 -0.82 6.73
C THR A 4 -45.96 -0.55 5.59
N PRO A 5 -46.15 0.49 4.77
CA PRO A 5 -45.34 0.75 3.60
C PRO A 5 -44.15 1.65 3.95
N MET A 6 -42.91 1.16 3.77
CA MET A 6 -41.69 1.99 3.79
C MET A 6 -40.85 1.69 2.57
N THR A 7 -41.22 2.26 1.41
CA THR A 7 -40.38 2.13 0.20
C THR A 7 -40.36 3.37 -0.71
N ALA A 8 -41.05 4.46 -0.36
CA ALA A 8 -41.09 5.65 -1.23
C ALA A 8 -40.18 6.81 -0.77
N ASP A 9 -39.84 6.92 0.53
CA ASP A 9 -39.26 8.15 1.10
C ASP A 9 -37.72 8.22 1.10
N PHE A 10 -37.04 7.21 0.52
CA PHE A 10 -35.57 7.17 0.49
C PHE A 10 -34.96 7.59 -0.85
N ARG A 11 -35.76 7.77 -1.91
CA ARG A 11 -35.29 8.06 -3.28
C ARG A 11 -35.23 9.53 -3.66
N GLU A 12 -35.50 10.45 -2.74
CA GLU A 12 -35.64 11.89 -3.04
C GLU A 12 -34.56 12.83 -2.47
N ARG A 13 -33.43 12.30 -1.97
CA ARG A 13 -32.34 13.13 -1.42
C ARG A 13 -31.04 13.01 -2.23
N SER A 14 -31.01 13.52 -3.47
CA SER A 14 -29.74 13.89 -4.16
C SER A 14 -29.96 14.55 -5.53
N ARG A 15 -30.98 15.39 -5.71
CA ARG A 15 -31.11 16.20 -6.93
C ARG A 15 -30.66 17.64 -6.67
N LEU A 16 -29.36 17.86 -6.65
CA LEU A 16 -28.82 19.19 -6.91
C LEU A 16 -28.99 19.50 -8.39
N SER A 17 -29.85 20.48 -8.67
CA SER A 17 -30.25 20.94 -9.99
C SER A 17 -29.07 21.53 -10.77
N ARG A 18 -28.90 21.11 -12.03
CA ARG A 18 -27.90 21.57 -13.03
C ARG A 18 -27.99 23.06 -13.41
N ARG A 19 -28.71 23.91 -12.67
CA ARG A 19 -29.02 25.31 -13.03
C ARG A 19 -28.43 26.37 -12.10
N GLN A 20 -27.39 26.08 -11.32
CA GLN A 20 -26.69 27.07 -10.48
C GLN A 20 -25.19 27.23 -10.75
N LEU A 21 -24.67 26.68 -11.85
CA LEU A 21 -23.30 26.89 -12.30
C LEU A 21 -23.32 27.61 -13.64
N LEU A 22 -23.48 28.94 -13.64
CA LEU A 22 -23.14 29.84 -14.75
C LEU A 22 -23.28 31.30 -14.30
N ALA A 23 -22.23 31.82 -13.66
CA ALA A 23 -21.82 33.23 -13.49
C ALA A 23 -20.60 33.18 -12.54
N ALA A 24 -19.39 33.61 -12.86
CA ALA A 24 -19.01 34.83 -13.52
C ALA A 24 -17.68 34.68 -14.28
N SER A 25 -17.56 35.49 -15.32
CA SER A 25 -16.42 35.67 -16.19
C SER A 25 -15.40 36.67 -15.62
N ALA A 26 -14.15 36.48 -16.07
CA ALA A 26 -13.11 37.49 -16.30
C ALA A 26 -12.58 38.31 -15.09
N GLY A 27 -11.39 37.92 -14.66
CA GLY A 27 -10.46 38.74 -13.90
C GLY A 27 -9.08 38.09 -13.91
N ALA A 28 -8.23 38.45 -14.87
CA ALA A 28 -6.84 38.03 -14.89
C ALA A 28 -6.12 38.68 -13.71
N LEU A 29 -5.89 37.91 -12.64
CA LEU A 29 -5.04 38.28 -11.53
C LEU A 29 -3.74 37.47 -11.66
N LEU A 30 -2.63 38.19 -11.82
CA LEU A 30 -1.28 37.67 -11.66
C LEU A 30 -1.15 37.10 -10.24
N LEU A 31 -1.22 35.78 -10.13
CA LEU A 31 -0.90 35.08 -8.89
C LEU A 31 0.62 35.14 -8.68
N PRO A 32 1.12 35.55 -7.50
CA PRO A 32 2.51 35.32 -7.18
C PRO A 32 2.77 33.81 -7.21
N SER A 33 3.79 33.41 -7.96
CA SER A 33 4.26 32.03 -8.01
C SER A 33 4.55 31.57 -6.58
N LEU A 34 3.70 30.67 -6.07
CA LEU A 34 3.94 29.95 -4.83
C LEU A 34 5.32 29.28 -4.97
N PRO A 35 6.23 29.40 -4.00
CA PRO A 35 7.43 28.60 -4.00
C PRO A 35 6.98 27.13 -4.05
N GLN A 36 7.52 26.36 -5.01
CA GLN A 36 7.46 24.90 -4.98
C GLN A 36 7.89 24.49 -3.57
N ALA A 37 6.92 24.05 -2.75
CA ALA A 37 7.24 23.37 -1.52
C ALA A 37 8.15 22.22 -1.95
N GLN A 38 9.44 22.29 -1.59
CA GLN A 38 10.31 21.15 -1.62
C GLN A 38 9.55 20.04 -0.89
N GLU A 39 9.07 19.03 -1.62
CA GLU A 39 8.54 17.82 -1.00
C GLU A 39 9.69 17.25 -0.18
N LYS A 40 9.71 17.56 1.11
CA LYS A 40 10.52 16.82 2.06
C LYS A 40 9.98 15.42 2.00
N TYR A 41 10.73 14.52 1.37
CA TYR A 41 10.55 13.09 1.57
C TYR A 41 10.64 12.82 3.07
N MET A 42 9.49 12.72 3.73
CA MET A 42 9.40 12.39 5.14
C MET A 42 9.53 10.88 5.26
N THR A 43 10.47 10.43 6.10
CA THR A 43 10.60 9.02 6.46
C THR A 43 9.26 8.53 7.03
N PRO A 44 8.66 7.46 6.50
CA PRO A 44 7.42 6.91 7.05
C PRO A 44 7.58 6.47 8.50
N LYS A 45 6.58 6.76 9.34
CA LYS A 45 6.50 6.24 10.71
C LYS A 45 5.56 5.05 10.84
N ALA A 46 4.70 4.85 9.85
CA ALA A 46 3.87 3.66 9.74
C ALA A 46 3.75 3.22 8.29
N PHE A 47 3.65 1.91 8.10
CA PHE A 47 3.23 1.32 6.84
C PHE A 47 1.82 0.75 6.96
N VAL A 48 1.07 0.82 5.88
CA VAL A 48 -0.20 0.12 5.74
C VAL A 48 -0.15 -0.80 4.53
N TYR A 49 -0.60 -2.03 4.71
CA TYR A 49 -0.93 -2.94 3.62
C TYR A 49 -2.44 -3.07 3.52
N THR A 50 -2.99 -3.01 2.32
CA THR A 50 -4.39 -3.31 2.07
C THR A 50 -4.58 -4.19 0.86
N GLU A 51 -5.63 -4.99 0.90
CA GLU A 51 -6.06 -5.80 -0.23
C GLU A 51 -7.58 -5.99 -0.23
N VAL A 52 -8.19 -5.75 -1.38
CA VAL A 52 -9.62 -5.89 -1.64
C VAL A 52 -9.84 -7.24 -2.32
N ALA A 53 -10.78 -8.03 -1.78
CA ALA A 53 -11.13 -9.35 -2.28
C ALA A 53 -12.04 -9.26 -3.52
N ILE A 54 -11.48 -8.72 -4.59
CA ILE A 54 -12.12 -8.55 -5.90
C ILE A 54 -11.22 -9.12 -6.99
N SER A 55 -11.76 -9.35 -8.18
CA SER A 55 -10.98 -9.72 -9.37
C SER A 55 -11.32 -8.76 -10.49
N VAL A 56 -10.47 -7.74 -10.70
CA VAL A 56 -10.67 -6.70 -11.72
C VAL A 56 -9.36 -6.45 -12.44
N PRO A 57 -9.30 -6.57 -13.78
CA PRO A 57 -8.15 -6.12 -14.55
C PRO A 57 -7.76 -4.69 -14.16
N PHE A 58 -6.49 -4.43 -13.89
CA PHE A 58 -6.08 -3.17 -13.29
C PHE A 58 -6.44 -1.93 -14.13
N ASP A 59 -6.47 -2.08 -15.46
CA ASP A 59 -6.88 -1.03 -16.41
C ASP A 59 -8.36 -0.63 -16.31
N GLN A 60 -9.18 -1.44 -15.65
CA GLN A 60 -10.60 -1.18 -15.37
C GLN A 60 -10.83 -0.63 -13.96
N ALA A 61 -9.80 -0.62 -13.10
CA ALA A 61 -9.91 -0.04 -11.77
C ALA A 61 -10.02 1.50 -11.85
N PRO A 62 -10.92 2.13 -11.08
CA PRO A 62 -11.07 3.60 -11.05
C PRO A 62 -9.97 4.26 -10.22
N TRP A 63 -8.70 3.95 -10.52
CA TRP A 63 -7.56 4.31 -9.69
C TRP A 63 -7.33 5.82 -9.62
N GLN A 64 -7.74 6.61 -10.63
CA GLN A 64 -7.62 8.06 -10.61
C GLN A 64 -8.47 8.69 -9.50
N ASP A 65 -9.74 8.29 -9.40
CA ASP A 65 -10.67 8.81 -8.39
C ASP A 65 -10.24 8.36 -7.00
N ILE A 66 -9.84 7.09 -6.87
CA ILE A 66 -9.28 6.54 -5.62
C ILE A 66 -8.01 7.30 -5.22
N ASN A 67 -7.13 7.62 -6.17
CA ASN A 67 -5.93 8.42 -5.90
C ASN A 67 -6.26 9.83 -5.40
N GLN A 68 -7.30 10.48 -5.93
CA GLN A 68 -7.74 11.79 -5.44
C GLN A 68 -8.23 11.70 -4.00
N ALA A 69 -9.04 10.70 -3.67
CA ALA A 69 -9.56 10.49 -2.32
C ALA A 69 -8.46 10.14 -1.29
N ILE A 70 -7.49 9.31 -1.68
CA ILE A 70 -6.38 8.92 -0.80
C ILE A 70 -5.45 10.11 -0.52
N ARG A 71 -5.15 10.97 -1.50
CA ARG A 71 -4.29 12.15 -1.28
C ARG A 71 -4.87 13.15 -0.29
N GLN A 72 -6.17 13.11 -0.04
CA GLN A 72 -6.84 13.95 0.96
C GLN A 72 -6.75 13.38 2.38
N GLN A 73 -6.24 12.15 2.55
CA GLN A 73 -6.15 11.51 3.87
C GLN A 73 -5.02 12.14 4.69
N PRO A 74 -5.27 12.49 5.97
CA PRO A 74 -4.24 13.05 6.83
C PRO A 74 -3.01 12.14 6.93
N GLY A 75 -1.83 12.76 6.85
CA GLY A 75 -0.55 12.08 7.02
C GLY A 75 -0.17 11.10 5.92
N PHE A 76 -0.93 11.01 4.83
CA PHE A 76 -0.57 10.20 3.67
C PHE A 76 0.72 10.72 3.02
N LEU A 77 1.70 9.82 2.80
CA LEU A 77 2.97 10.16 2.17
C LEU A 77 3.05 9.64 0.73
N ASN A 78 2.80 8.35 0.54
CA ASN A 78 2.86 7.69 -0.75
C ASN A 78 2.07 6.39 -0.76
N LYS A 79 1.75 5.91 -1.97
CA LYS A 79 1.17 4.58 -2.21
C LYS A 79 1.86 3.92 -3.38
N THR A 80 2.15 2.63 -3.22
CA THR A 80 2.43 1.70 -4.32
C THR A 80 1.17 0.90 -4.57
N TRP A 81 0.63 0.95 -5.80
CA TRP A 81 -0.53 0.16 -6.19
C TRP A 81 -0.14 -1.30 -6.40
N LEU A 82 -1.02 -2.21 -5.98
CA LEU A 82 -0.80 -3.65 -6.09
C LEU A 82 -1.92 -4.28 -6.92
N SER A 83 -1.54 -5.12 -7.88
CA SER A 83 -2.45 -5.96 -8.65
C SER A 83 -2.04 -7.42 -8.49
N GLY A 84 -2.92 -8.24 -7.90
CA GLY A 84 -2.59 -9.61 -7.50
C GLY A 84 -2.33 -10.52 -8.68
N HIS A 85 -1.16 -11.15 -8.69
CA HIS A 85 -0.81 -12.13 -9.72
C HIS A 85 -1.77 -13.32 -9.68
N GLY A 86 -2.37 -13.65 -10.83
CA GLY A 86 -3.27 -14.80 -11.00
C GLY A 86 -4.69 -14.62 -10.45
N ASN A 87 -4.99 -13.54 -9.72
CA ASN A 87 -6.34 -13.30 -9.17
C ASN A 87 -6.89 -11.88 -9.41
N ASN A 88 -6.06 -10.95 -9.89
CA ASN A 88 -6.42 -9.55 -10.13
C ASN A 88 -7.04 -8.84 -8.92
N SER A 89 -6.59 -9.20 -7.70
CA SER A 89 -6.91 -8.42 -6.51
C SER A 89 -6.37 -7.01 -6.63
N LEU A 90 -7.03 -6.06 -5.96
CA LEU A 90 -6.59 -4.67 -5.89
C LEU A 90 -6.11 -4.37 -4.49
N GLY A 91 -4.95 -3.72 -4.36
CA GLY A 91 -4.39 -3.40 -3.07
C GLY A 91 -3.47 -2.18 -3.08
N GLY A 92 -2.79 -2.00 -1.97
CA GLY A 92 -1.77 -0.97 -1.86
C GLY A 92 -0.83 -1.19 -0.69
N PHE A 93 0.40 -0.71 -0.88
CA PHE A 93 1.36 -0.52 0.19
C PHE A 93 1.59 0.98 0.38
N TYR A 94 1.33 1.50 1.59
CA TYR A 94 1.23 2.92 1.88
C TYR A 94 2.24 3.32 2.94
N GLY A 95 2.81 4.52 2.79
CA GLY A 95 3.56 5.19 3.87
C GLY A 95 2.72 6.29 4.52
N PHE A 96 2.78 6.38 5.85
CA PHE A 96 2.16 7.44 6.64
C PHE A 96 3.17 8.14 7.57
N ASP A 97 2.92 9.40 7.86
CA ASP A 97 3.74 10.24 8.74
C ASP A 97 3.64 9.89 10.23
N SER A 98 2.66 9.07 10.61
CA SER A 98 2.37 8.66 11.98
C SER A 98 1.51 7.40 12.02
N ILE A 99 1.68 6.62 13.10
CA ILE A 99 0.84 5.46 13.42
C ILE A 99 -0.63 5.87 13.58
N GLU A 100 -0.91 7.01 14.22
CA GLU A 100 -2.27 7.49 14.45
C GLU A 100 -3.01 7.74 13.13
N ASN A 101 -2.37 8.41 12.16
CA ASN A 101 -2.96 8.65 10.84
C ASN A 101 -3.15 7.35 10.05
N ALA A 102 -2.19 6.43 10.11
CA ALA A 102 -2.32 5.10 9.50
C ALA A 102 -3.50 4.31 10.08
N GLN A 103 -3.68 4.33 11.40
CA GLN A 103 -4.82 3.68 12.06
C GLN A 103 -6.14 4.32 11.64
N LYS A 104 -6.26 5.65 11.67
CA LYS A 104 -7.46 6.38 11.20
C LYS A 104 -7.79 6.05 9.75
N PHE A 105 -6.77 5.93 8.89
CA PHE A 105 -6.95 5.51 7.50
C PHE A 105 -7.59 4.12 7.41
N VAL A 106 -7.05 3.10 8.10
CA VAL A 106 -7.55 1.72 7.95
C VAL A 106 -8.88 1.45 8.65
N ILE A 107 -9.21 2.17 9.73
CA ILE A 107 -10.47 1.96 10.48
C ILE A 107 -11.58 2.91 10.02
N GLY A 108 -11.24 4.11 9.54
CA GLY A 108 -12.19 5.14 9.16
C GLY A 108 -12.45 5.16 7.66
N TYR A 109 -11.44 5.56 6.89
CA TYR A 109 -11.59 5.80 5.45
C TYR A 109 -11.61 4.52 4.62
N PHE A 110 -10.58 3.67 4.72
CA PHE A 110 -10.37 2.55 3.80
C PHE A 110 -11.57 1.60 3.69
N PRO A 111 -12.32 1.27 4.78
CA PRO A 111 -13.49 0.39 4.67
C PRO A 111 -14.62 0.92 3.76
N SER A 112 -14.61 2.20 3.39
CA SER A 112 -15.58 2.77 2.44
C SER A 112 -15.32 2.34 0.98
N GLU A 113 -14.06 2.13 0.60
CA GLU A 113 -13.64 1.72 -0.74
C GLU A 113 -14.19 0.34 -1.14
N PRO A 114 -13.88 -0.77 -0.43
CA PRO A 114 -14.40 -2.10 -0.75
C PRO A 114 -15.92 -2.20 -0.54
N ARG A 115 -16.51 -1.36 0.33
CA ARG A 115 -17.97 -1.30 0.51
C ARG A 115 -18.67 -0.83 -0.76
N ALA A 116 -18.08 0.07 -1.55
CA ALA A 116 -18.62 0.50 -2.83
C ALA A 116 -18.74 -0.66 -3.85
N PHE A 117 -17.93 -1.72 -3.67
CA PHE A 117 -17.94 -2.92 -4.50
C PHE A 117 -18.69 -4.10 -3.85
N GLY A 118 -19.13 -3.97 -2.59
CA GLY A 118 -19.81 -5.05 -1.87
C GLY A 118 -18.92 -6.26 -1.55
N VAL A 119 -17.60 -6.06 -1.41
CA VAL A 119 -16.62 -7.13 -1.21
C VAL A 119 -15.90 -7.04 0.13
N ALA A 120 -15.34 -8.18 0.55
CA ALA A 120 -14.45 -8.24 1.70
C ALA A 120 -13.10 -7.58 1.40
N HIS A 121 -12.35 -7.27 2.46
CA HIS A 121 -11.03 -6.67 2.35
C HIS A 121 -10.22 -6.99 3.59
N ASN A 122 -8.92 -6.73 3.51
CA ASN A 122 -8.00 -6.90 4.61
C ASN A 122 -7.09 -5.66 4.71
N THR A 123 -6.70 -5.32 5.94
CA THR A 123 -5.75 -4.24 6.23
C THR A 123 -4.75 -4.71 7.28
N ARG A 124 -3.54 -4.16 7.27
CA ARG A 124 -2.54 -4.28 8.34
C ARG A 124 -1.89 -2.92 8.57
N VAL A 125 -1.48 -2.66 9.81
CA VAL A 125 -0.68 -1.49 10.19
C VAL A 125 0.62 -1.99 10.80
N PHE A 126 1.73 -1.41 10.36
CA PHE A 126 3.07 -1.78 10.80
C PHE A 126 3.80 -0.58 11.39
N ASP A 127 4.59 -0.86 12.42
CA ASP A 127 5.53 0.11 13.00
C ASP A 127 6.77 0.21 12.08
N ALA A 128 6.90 1.35 11.41
CA ALA A 128 8.02 1.58 10.48
C ALA A 128 9.30 1.99 11.21
N GLU A 129 9.19 2.60 12.40
CA GLU A 129 10.35 3.03 13.19
C GLU A 129 11.06 1.80 13.79
N ALA A 130 10.29 0.83 14.30
CA ALA A 130 10.83 -0.42 14.83
C ALA A 130 11.68 -1.19 13.81
N THR A 131 11.38 -1.05 12.51
CA THR A 131 12.00 -1.85 11.43
C THR A 131 12.97 -1.07 10.55
N GLU A 132 13.22 0.21 10.85
CA GLU A 132 13.98 1.12 9.98
C GLU A 132 15.41 0.61 9.73
N ALA A 133 16.15 0.23 10.77
CA ALA A 133 17.53 -0.22 10.65
C ALA A 133 17.66 -1.47 9.77
N ALA A 134 16.74 -2.43 9.95
CA ALA A 134 16.70 -3.65 9.16
C ALA A 134 16.36 -3.36 7.69
N SER A 135 15.39 -2.47 7.45
CA SER A 135 14.96 -2.04 6.11
C SER A 135 16.04 -1.28 5.36
N ARG A 136 16.73 -0.33 6.03
CA ARG A 136 17.92 0.35 5.49
C ARG A 136 19.01 -0.66 5.12
N GLY A 137 19.23 -1.65 5.99
CA GLY A 137 20.17 -2.74 5.75
C GLY A 137 19.85 -3.56 4.48
N MET A 138 18.60 -3.55 4.02
CA MET A 138 18.11 -4.20 2.80
C MET A 138 17.93 -3.24 1.62
N GLY A 139 18.37 -1.99 1.73
CA GLY A 139 18.25 -1.01 0.64
C GLY A 139 16.81 -0.60 0.34
N ALA A 140 15.91 -0.64 1.33
CA ALA A 140 14.53 -0.19 1.17
C ALA A 140 14.46 1.24 0.62
N VAL A 141 13.72 1.42 -0.47
CA VAL A 141 13.58 2.71 -1.18
C VAL A 141 12.90 3.78 -0.34
N GLN A 142 12.08 3.38 0.63
CA GLN A 142 11.39 4.23 1.60
C GLN A 142 12.38 4.97 2.51
N TYR A 143 13.61 4.47 2.62
CA TYR A 143 14.66 5.02 3.48
C TYR A 143 15.88 5.49 2.68
N GLY A 144 15.71 5.80 1.39
CA GLY A 144 16.77 6.33 0.52
C GLY A 144 17.59 5.26 -0.21
N GLY A 145 17.15 4.00 -0.20
CA GLY A 145 17.68 2.99 -1.11
C GLY A 145 17.33 3.28 -2.58
N SER A 146 18.08 2.69 -3.50
CA SER A 146 17.82 2.77 -4.94
C SER A 146 17.30 1.43 -5.46
N ALA A 147 16.31 1.47 -6.35
CA ALA A 147 15.83 0.29 -7.06
C ALA A 147 15.62 0.60 -8.54
N ALA A 148 15.75 -0.42 -9.39
CA ALA A 148 15.21 -0.34 -10.74
C ALA A 148 13.67 -0.47 -10.65
N ALA A 149 12.98 -0.26 -11.77
CA ALA A 149 11.57 -0.62 -11.85
C ALA A 149 11.39 -2.11 -11.49
N PRO A 150 10.59 -2.47 -10.47
CA PRO A 150 10.38 -3.86 -10.10
C PRO A 150 9.58 -4.61 -11.17
N GLY A 151 9.89 -5.89 -11.35
CA GLY A 151 9.05 -6.80 -12.15
C GLY A 151 7.86 -7.32 -11.36
N ALA A 152 8.05 -7.53 -10.05
CA ALA A 152 7.00 -7.97 -9.14
C ALA A 152 7.29 -7.54 -7.70
N PHE A 153 6.23 -7.54 -6.89
CA PHE A 153 6.34 -7.40 -5.43
C PHE A 153 5.88 -8.68 -4.75
N VAL A 154 6.48 -9.00 -3.60
CA VAL A 154 6.01 -10.05 -2.70
C VAL A 154 5.70 -9.45 -1.33
N TYR A 155 4.48 -9.66 -0.85
CA TYR A 155 4.11 -9.41 0.54
C TYR A 155 4.19 -10.72 1.31
N THR A 156 4.84 -10.71 2.47
CA THR A 156 4.98 -11.87 3.34
C THR A 156 4.66 -11.53 4.79
N GLU A 157 4.05 -12.48 5.50
CA GLU A 157 3.78 -12.38 6.94
C GLU A 157 3.92 -13.76 7.59
N LEU A 158 4.64 -13.82 8.70
CA LEU A 158 4.78 -14.98 9.58
C LEU A 158 3.83 -14.80 10.77
N GLN A 159 3.04 -15.82 11.07
CA GLN A 159 2.14 -15.82 12.22
C GLN A 159 2.93 -16.08 13.51
N LEU A 160 3.68 -15.06 13.91
CA LEU A 160 4.48 -14.99 15.12
C LEU A 160 4.07 -13.76 15.92
N SER A 161 4.47 -13.72 17.19
CA SER A 161 4.35 -12.53 18.04
C SER A 161 5.70 -12.30 18.71
N VAL A 162 6.57 -11.57 18.02
CA VAL A 162 7.96 -11.34 18.42
C VAL A 162 8.24 -9.84 18.39
N PRO A 163 8.68 -9.21 19.49
CA PRO A 163 9.21 -7.84 19.44
C PRO A 163 10.32 -7.75 18.39
N PHE A 164 10.31 -6.72 17.56
CA PHE A 164 11.20 -6.69 16.39
C PHE A 164 12.69 -6.65 16.78
N GLU A 165 13.01 -6.09 17.95
CA GLU A 165 14.35 -6.08 18.54
C GLU A 165 14.91 -7.49 18.79
N ASP A 166 14.05 -8.48 19.01
CA ASP A 166 14.42 -9.88 19.23
C ASP A 166 14.48 -10.68 17.92
N ALA A 167 14.02 -10.10 16.80
CA ALA A 167 14.06 -10.77 15.51
C ALA A 167 15.52 -10.87 15.01
N PRO A 168 15.95 -12.03 14.47
CA PRO A 168 17.32 -12.24 13.98
C PRO A 168 17.57 -11.59 12.60
N TRP A 169 17.16 -10.33 12.44
CA TRP A 169 17.08 -9.64 11.15
C TRP A 169 18.44 -9.42 10.51
N GLN A 170 19.54 -9.31 11.26
CA GLN A 170 20.89 -9.13 10.69
C GLN A 170 21.34 -10.37 9.92
N ALA A 171 21.21 -11.55 10.55
CA ALA A 171 21.53 -12.82 9.92
C ALA A 171 20.61 -13.05 8.71
N ARG A 172 19.32 -12.74 8.86
CA ARG A 172 18.36 -12.86 7.76
C ARG A 172 18.69 -11.90 6.61
N ASN A 173 19.05 -10.65 6.87
CA ASN A 173 19.47 -9.70 5.84
C ASN A 173 20.68 -10.21 5.04
N LYS A 174 21.66 -10.83 5.72
CA LYS A 174 22.81 -11.44 5.05
C LYS A 174 22.38 -12.53 4.08
N ALA A 175 21.44 -13.40 4.49
CA ALA A 175 20.91 -14.44 3.62
C ALA A 175 20.07 -13.87 2.46
N LEU A 176 19.18 -12.91 2.75
CA LEU A 176 18.30 -12.31 1.76
C LEU A 176 19.07 -11.57 0.65
N LYS A 177 20.21 -10.94 0.97
CA LYS A 177 21.08 -10.29 -0.03
C LYS A 177 21.68 -11.25 -1.05
N MET A 178 21.67 -12.56 -0.77
CA MET A 178 22.13 -13.58 -1.70
C MET A 178 20.99 -14.12 -2.57
N LEU A 179 19.74 -13.69 -2.34
CA LEU A 179 18.59 -14.15 -3.12
C LEU A 179 18.64 -13.63 -4.56
N PRO A 180 18.50 -14.51 -5.56
CA PRO A 180 18.41 -14.09 -6.95
C PRO A 180 17.29 -13.08 -7.17
N GLY A 181 17.61 -11.97 -7.83
CA GLY A 181 16.64 -10.98 -8.28
C GLY A 181 15.99 -10.12 -7.20
N LEU A 182 16.28 -10.32 -5.91
CA LEU A 182 15.80 -9.42 -4.86
C LEU A 182 16.51 -8.07 -4.99
N GLN A 183 15.74 -7.00 -5.20
CA GLN A 183 16.29 -5.65 -5.31
C GLN A 183 16.40 -4.98 -3.93
N ASN A 184 15.33 -5.06 -3.14
CA ASN A 184 15.28 -4.56 -1.78
C ASN A 184 14.13 -5.20 -0.99
N LYS A 185 14.14 -4.98 0.32
CA LYS A 185 13.10 -5.40 1.25
C LYS A 185 12.77 -4.30 2.24
N VAL A 186 11.48 -4.07 2.46
CA VAL A 186 10.96 -3.41 3.66
C VAL A 186 10.63 -4.47 4.69
N TRP A 187 11.24 -4.40 5.87
CA TRP A 187 10.83 -5.21 7.01
C TRP A 187 9.53 -4.68 7.61
N LEU A 188 8.66 -5.58 8.05
CA LEU A 188 7.38 -5.24 8.64
C LEU A 188 7.26 -5.87 10.03
N SER A 189 6.82 -5.06 11.00
CA SER A 189 6.49 -5.47 12.37
C SER A 189 5.06 -5.04 12.67
N GLY A 190 4.16 -6.01 12.87
CA GLY A 190 2.73 -5.75 13.07
C GLY A 190 2.49 -4.96 14.37
N LEU A 191 1.84 -3.79 14.27
CA LEU A 191 1.75 -2.80 15.35
C LEU A 191 1.23 -3.35 16.69
N GLN A 192 0.27 -4.29 16.65
CA GLN A 192 -0.35 -4.89 17.84
C GLN A 192 -0.16 -6.40 17.93
N THR A 193 0.41 -7.00 16.89
CA THR A 193 0.50 -8.45 16.75
C THR A 193 1.91 -8.96 16.92
N GLY A 194 2.93 -8.09 16.76
CA GLY A 194 4.33 -8.52 16.69
C GLY A 194 4.60 -9.49 15.54
N THR A 195 3.74 -9.50 14.50
CA THR A 195 3.96 -10.35 13.32
C THR A 195 5.15 -9.84 12.54
N LEU A 196 6.00 -10.77 12.10
CA LEU A 196 7.17 -10.46 11.30
C LEU A 196 6.84 -10.68 9.83
N GLY A 197 7.28 -9.77 8.97
CA GLY A 197 7.02 -9.91 7.54
C GLY A 197 7.91 -9.03 6.69
N GLY A 198 7.51 -8.88 5.43
CA GLY A 198 8.06 -7.81 4.62
C GLY A 198 7.36 -7.59 3.31
N PHE A 199 7.79 -6.52 2.65
CA PHE A 199 7.39 -6.15 1.32
C PHE A 199 8.65 -6.10 0.45
N ASP A 200 8.76 -7.07 -0.45
CA ASP A 200 9.98 -7.40 -1.19
C ASP A 200 9.80 -7.04 -2.66
N ALA A 201 10.76 -6.30 -3.23
CA ALA A 201 10.75 -5.93 -4.64
C ALA A 201 11.72 -6.81 -5.42
N PHE A 202 11.22 -7.51 -6.44
CA PHE A 202 12.00 -8.40 -7.29
C PHE A 202 12.16 -7.84 -8.70
N GLN A 203 13.29 -8.18 -9.33
CA GLN A 203 13.58 -7.83 -10.72
C GLN A 203 12.57 -8.43 -11.71
N THR A 204 12.12 -9.66 -11.46
CA THR A 204 11.22 -10.38 -12.37
C THR A 204 10.12 -11.06 -11.57
N LEU A 205 9.01 -11.35 -12.25
CA LEU A 205 7.92 -12.16 -11.70
C LEU A 205 8.39 -13.56 -11.33
N ASP A 206 9.23 -14.19 -12.16
CA ASP A 206 9.73 -15.55 -11.91
C ASP A 206 10.52 -15.64 -10.59
N HIS A 207 11.41 -14.68 -10.32
CA HIS A 207 12.14 -14.64 -9.04
C HIS A 207 11.20 -14.40 -7.85
N ALA A 208 10.18 -13.56 -8.01
CA ALA A 208 9.18 -13.33 -6.97
C ALA A 208 8.35 -14.59 -6.67
N LEU A 209 7.94 -15.32 -7.72
CA LEU A 209 7.19 -16.56 -7.59
C LEU A 209 8.02 -17.65 -6.91
N ASP A 210 9.27 -17.85 -7.34
CA ASP A 210 10.15 -18.83 -6.72
C ASP A 210 10.37 -18.53 -5.24
N PHE A 211 10.63 -17.26 -4.89
CA PHE A 211 10.74 -16.85 -3.49
C PHE A 211 9.45 -17.10 -2.71
N ALA A 212 8.30 -16.66 -3.22
CA ALA A 212 7.03 -16.72 -2.48
C ALA A 212 6.47 -18.14 -2.33
N VAL A 213 6.69 -19.00 -3.33
CA VAL A 213 6.09 -20.34 -3.43
C VAL A 213 7.03 -21.44 -2.95
N ASN A 214 8.34 -21.32 -3.18
CA ASN A 214 9.30 -22.38 -2.85
C ASN A 214 10.15 -21.99 -1.63
N MET A 215 10.75 -20.79 -1.60
CA MET A 215 11.76 -20.46 -0.59
C MET A 215 11.19 -19.95 0.75
N PHE A 216 10.19 -19.05 0.69
CA PHE A 216 9.61 -18.48 1.92
C PHE A 216 8.91 -19.52 2.80
N PRO A 217 8.18 -20.51 2.25
CA PRO A 217 7.62 -21.60 3.06
C PRO A 217 8.65 -22.38 3.87
N GLU A 218 9.86 -22.59 3.36
CA GLU A 218 10.95 -23.23 4.10
C GLU A 218 11.34 -22.42 5.34
N THR A 219 11.38 -21.08 5.21
CA THR A 219 11.63 -20.19 6.35
C THR A 219 10.53 -20.30 7.41
N ALA A 220 9.27 -20.38 7.00
CA ALA A 220 8.16 -20.55 7.93
C ALA A 220 8.19 -21.93 8.62
N ALA A 221 8.59 -22.98 7.89
CA ALA A 221 8.77 -24.33 8.41
C ALA A 221 9.91 -24.42 9.45
N GLU A 222 11.06 -23.78 9.19
CA GLU A 222 12.17 -23.68 10.14
C GLU A 222 11.77 -23.00 11.45
N LEU A 223 10.89 -21.99 11.37
CA LEU A 223 10.36 -21.26 12.52
C LEU A 223 9.13 -21.93 13.16
N GLY A 224 8.64 -23.04 12.58
CA GLY A 224 7.47 -23.76 13.09
C GLY A 224 6.20 -22.92 13.12
N CYS A 225 6.00 -22.03 12.16
CA CYS A 225 4.86 -21.10 12.14
C CYS A 225 4.05 -21.16 10.84
N ALA A 226 2.79 -20.77 10.93
CA ALA A 226 1.97 -20.53 9.74
C ALA A 226 2.37 -19.19 9.10
N PHE A 227 2.06 -19.04 7.82
CA PHE A 227 2.50 -17.89 7.04
C PHE A 227 1.50 -17.51 5.96
N TYR A 228 1.69 -16.31 5.41
CA TYR A 228 0.91 -15.76 4.31
C TYR A 228 1.85 -15.13 3.29
N THR A 229 1.64 -15.41 2.00
CA THR A 229 2.35 -14.77 0.89
C THR A 229 1.38 -14.26 -0.17
N ARG A 230 1.73 -13.13 -0.82
CA ARG A 230 1.07 -12.61 -2.02
C ARG A 230 2.10 -12.11 -3.00
N VAL A 231 1.85 -12.35 -4.28
CA VAL A 231 2.67 -11.86 -5.40
C VAL A 231 1.84 -10.88 -6.20
N PHE A 232 2.46 -9.77 -6.61
CA PHE A 232 1.82 -8.69 -7.35
C PHE A 232 2.60 -8.36 -8.61
N ASP A 233 1.91 -8.22 -9.73
CA ASP A 233 2.48 -7.79 -11.00
C ASP A 233 2.74 -6.27 -10.93
N ALA A 234 4.02 -5.88 -10.99
CA ALA A 234 4.42 -4.49 -10.75
C ALA A 234 4.20 -3.58 -11.96
N ALA A 235 4.45 -4.10 -13.17
CA ALA A 235 4.38 -3.33 -14.41
C ALA A 235 2.98 -2.75 -14.69
N VAL A 236 1.92 -3.52 -14.38
CA VAL A 236 0.53 -3.10 -14.64
C VAL A 236 0.10 -1.93 -13.76
N THR A 237 0.76 -1.71 -12.62
CA THR A 237 0.40 -0.66 -11.65
C THR A 237 1.35 0.52 -11.65
N GLU A 238 2.37 0.53 -12.51
CA GLU A 238 3.45 1.54 -12.50
C GLU A 238 2.91 2.96 -12.64
N THR A 239 2.08 3.25 -13.65
CA THR A 239 1.54 4.59 -13.88
C THR A 239 0.74 5.10 -12.68
N ALA A 240 -0.12 4.26 -12.12
CA ALA A 240 -0.92 4.62 -10.96
C ALA A 240 -0.06 4.81 -9.70
N SER A 241 1.03 4.04 -9.57
CA SER A 241 1.99 4.14 -8.47
C SER A 241 2.86 5.40 -8.55
N ARG A 242 3.33 5.75 -9.76
CA ARG A 242 4.03 7.02 -10.02
C ARG A 242 3.15 8.22 -9.65
N ALA A 243 1.88 8.17 -10.01
CA ALA A 243 0.92 9.21 -9.64
C ALA A 243 0.77 9.36 -8.11
N MET A 244 1.07 8.33 -7.33
CA MET A 244 0.96 8.33 -5.86
C MET A 244 2.30 8.42 -5.15
N ASN A 245 3.31 9.00 -5.80
CA ASN A 245 4.65 9.22 -5.26
C ASN A 245 5.30 7.93 -4.73
N SER A 246 4.98 6.77 -5.34
CA SER A 246 5.59 5.50 -4.93
C SER A 246 7.12 5.61 -5.03
N PRO A 247 7.85 5.26 -3.95
CA PRO A 247 9.31 5.35 -3.94
C PRO A 247 9.99 4.34 -4.88
N TYR A 248 9.27 3.32 -5.36
CA TYR A 248 9.79 2.37 -6.36
C TYR A 248 9.86 2.95 -7.77
N TYR A 249 9.13 4.03 -8.03
CA TYR A 249 9.01 4.64 -9.35
C TYR A 249 9.22 6.16 -9.33
N SER A 250 9.68 6.71 -8.21
CA SER A 250 10.10 8.10 -8.15
C SER A 250 11.60 8.15 -8.41
N PRO A 251 12.12 9.10 -9.21
CA PRO A 251 13.56 9.24 -9.39
C PRO A 251 14.23 9.45 -8.02
N ALA A 252 15.30 8.70 -7.75
CA ALA A 252 16.15 8.97 -6.60
C ALA A 252 16.69 10.41 -6.73
N ALA A 253 16.60 11.18 -5.65
CA ALA A 253 17.14 12.53 -5.56
C ALA A 253 18.66 12.54 -5.71
#